data_AF-A0A8J8F8Q1-F1
#
_entry.id   AF-A0A8J8F8Q1-F1
#
_cell.length_a   1.000
_cell.length_b   1.000
_cell.length_c   1.000
_cell.angle_alpha   90.00
_cell.angle_beta   90.00
_cell.angle_gamma   90.00
#
_symmetry.space_group_name_H-M   'P 1'
#
loop_
_entity.id
_entity.type
_entity.pdbx_description
1 polymer ?
#
loop_
_entity_poly.entity_id
_entity_poly.type
_entity_poly.pdbx_seq_one_letter_code
_entity_poly.pdbx_strand_id
1 'polypeptide(L)'
;MDSTGWIEGEDAERFKRFEIKAIDPSIVIAIEKEDELGQIIQHLNGIFEVIKLRISGEARSRTREERKALREEAYNKYFRAAEDSVFELSTLAWLPEEGTIGGLFDRICEGNGEGEDEYGEIQGLGILSKLDYGRGEAVVFTPGDTDTGDGATIRRI
;
A
#
# COMPACT_ATOMS: atom_id res chain seq x y z
N MET A 1 -10.61 1.03 -9.80
CA MET A 1 -9.77 0.69 -8.64
C MET A 1 -10.12 -0.74 -8.25
N ASP A 2 -9.11 -1.55 -7.92
CA ASP A 2 -9.30 -2.89 -7.37
C ASP A 2 -9.22 -2.82 -5.84
N SER A 3 -10.05 -3.60 -5.15
CA SER A 3 -10.08 -3.60 -3.69
C SER A 3 -9.54 -4.91 -3.12
N THR A 4 -9.21 -4.92 -1.82
CA THR A 4 -8.80 -6.14 -1.13
C THR A 4 -9.93 -7.19 -1.09
N GLY A 5 -9.57 -8.48 -1.01
CA GLY A 5 -10.55 -9.57 -0.86
C GLY A 5 -11.06 -9.78 0.57
N TRP A 6 -10.93 -8.80 1.46
CA TRP A 6 -11.38 -8.91 2.84
C TRP A 6 -12.84 -8.50 2.96
N ILE A 7 -13.72 -9.49 3.17
CA ILE A 7 -15.19 -9.31 3.18
C ILE A 7 -15.85 -9.93 4.42
N GLU A 8 -15.08 -10.63 5.26
CA GLU A 8 -15.58 -11.36 6.43
C GLU A 8 -15.46 -10.53 7.70
N GLY A 9 -16.58 -10.38 8.42
CA GLY A 9 -16.67 -9.67 9.69
C GLY A 9 -17.10 -8.20 9.55
N GLU A 10 -17.55 -7.61 10.66
CA GLU A 10 -18.06 -6.22 10.69
C GLU A 10 -16.99 -5.20 10.30
N ASP A 11 -15.73 -5.44 10.69
CA ASP A 11 -14.61 -4.57 10.35
C ASP A 11 -14.34 -4.55 8.84
N ALA A 12 -14.45 -5.70 8.17
CA ALA A 12 -14.29 -5.80 6.72
C ALA A 12 -15.39 -5.03 6.00
N GLU A 13 -16.64 -5.18 6.44
CA GLU A 13 -17.78 -4.45 5.88
C GLU A 13 -17.62 -2.94 6.05
N ARG A 14 -17.27 -2.50 7.27
CA ARG A 14 -17.01 -1.10 7.60
C ARG A 14 -15.87 -0.54 6.74
N PHE A 15 -14.77 -1.27 6.62
CA PHE A 15 -13.64 -0.89 5.79
C PHE A 15 -14.05 -0.71 4.33
N LYS A 16 -14.77 -1.67 3.75
CA LYS A 16 -15.25 -1.59 2.35
C LYS A 16 -16.15 -0.39 2.11
N ARG A 17 -17.03 -0.08 3.06
CA ARG A 17 -17.90 1.10 2.97
C ARG A 17 -17.10 2.40 3.02
N PHE A 18 -16.09 2.50 3.87
CA PHE A 18 -15.22 3.68 3.92
C PHE A 18 -14.37 3.81 2.66
N GLU A 19 -13.78 2.71 2.19
CA GLU A 19 -13.01 2.65 0.94
C GLU A 19 -13.87 3.16 -0.23
N ILE A 20 -15.05 2.59 -0.45
CA ILE A 20 -15.97 3.00 -1.52
C ILE A 20 -16.36 4.48 -1.37
N LYS A 21 -16.70 4.92 -0.16
CA LYS A 21 -17.09 6.32 0.07
C LYS A 21 -15.94 7.31 -0.18
N ALA A 22 -14.72 6.96 0.20
CA ALA A 22 -13.55 7.81 0.00
C ALA A 22 -13.21 7.96 -1.49
N ILE A 23 -13.45 6.92 -2.28
CA ILE A 23 -13.23 6.91 -3.73
C ILE A 23 -14.35 7.64 -4.48
N ASP A 24 -15.57 7.62 -3.92
CA ASP A 24 -16.81 8.12 -4.54
C ASP A 24 -17.00 7.65 -6.00
N PRO A 25 -17.01 6.33 -6.26
CA PRO A 25 -17.04 5.80 -7.61
C PRO A 25 -18.43 5.97 -8.24
N SER A 26 -18.48 6.21 -9.55
CA SER A 26 -19.75 6.22 -10.29
C SER A 26 -20.43 4.85 -10.33
N ILE A 27 -19.66 3.76 -10.30
CA ILE A 27 -20.16 2.38 -10.35
C ILE A 27 -19.32 1.49 -9.43
N VAL A 28 -19.99 0.61 -8.68
CA VAL A 28 -19.37 -0.47 -7.92
C VAL A 28 -19.66 -1.80 -8.60
N ILE A 29 -18.60 -2.51 -9.00
CA ILE A 29 -18.71 -3.87 -9.56
C ILE A 29 -18.47 -4.89 -8.45
N ALA A 30 -19.51 -5.62 -8.09
CA ALA A 30 -19.44 -6.66 -7.07
C ALA A 30 -19.28 -8.03 -7.73
N ILE A 31 -18.10 -8.64 -7.61
CA ILE A 31 -17.80 -9.96 -8.17
C ILE A 31 -17.83 -11.00 -7.05
N GLU A 32 -18.78 -11.95 -7.12
CA GLU A 32 -19.00 -12.97 -6.10
C GLU A 32 -19.14 -14.38 -6.69
N LYS A 33 -18.83 -15.41 -5.88
CA LYS A 33 -19.12 -16.81 -6.21
C LYS A 33 -20.60 -17.13 -5.98
N GLU A 34 -21.12 -16.70 -4.85
CA GLU A 34 -22.49 -16.95 -4.41
C GLU A 34 -23.15 -15.62 -3.99
N ASP A 35 -23.43 -15.42 -2.70
CA ASP A 35 -23.99 -14.16 -2.15
C ASP A 35 -23.13 -13.63 -0.99
N GLU A 36 -21.82 -13.86 -1.08
CA GLU A 36 -20.84 -13.52 -0.05
C GLU A 36 -20.71 -12.01 0.17
N LEU A 37 -21.11 -11.18 -0.81
CA LEU A 37 -21.07 -9.72 -0.70
C LEU A 37 -22.41 -9.12 -0.25
N GLY A 38 -23.43 -9.93 0.05
CA GLY A 38 -24.77 -9.45 0.40
C GLY A 38 -24.78 -8.39 1.52
N GLN A 39 -24.01 -8.62 2.59
CA GLN A 39 -23.93 -7.70 3.73
C GLN A 39 -23.27 -6.35 3.39
N ILE A 40 -22.40 -6.30 2.40
CA ILE A 40 -21.76 -5.06 1.94
C ILE A 40 -22.71 -4.33 0.99
N ILE A 41 -23.28 -5.04 0.01
CA ILE A 41 -24.10 -4.47 -1.06
C ILE A 41 -25.39 -3.85 -0.52
N GLN A 42 -26.01 -4.45 0.50
CA GLN A 42 -27.22 -3.88 1.12
C GLN A 42 -27.02 -2.43 1.60
N HIS A 43 -25.80 -2.08 2.02
CA HIS A 43 -25.46 -0.74 2.52
C HIS A 43 -25.05 0.24 1.43
N LEU A 44 -24.86 -0.24 0.19
CA LEU A 44 -24.51 0.58 -0.97
C LEU A 44 -25.74 0.92 -1.82
N ASN A 45 -26.78 0.08 -1.76
CA ASN A 45 -28.01 0.25 -2.52
C ASN A 45 -28.65 1.61 -2.27
N GLY A 46 -28.95 2.32 -3.37
CA GLY A 46 -29.54 3.67 -3.32
C GLY A 46 -28.55 4.80 -3.07
N ILE A 47 -27.28 4.49 -2.80
CA ILE A 47 -26.18 5.46 -2.70
C ILE A 47 -25.31 5.38 -3.95
N PHE A 48 -24.93 4.16 -4.35
CA PHE A 48 -24.09 3.89 -5.51
C PHE A 48 -24.81 2.99 -6.52
N GLU A 49 -24.45 3.10 -7.79
CA GLU A 49 -24.85 2.13 -8.81
C GLU A 49 -24.02 0.85 -8.62
N VAL A 50 -24.69 -0.26 -8.27
CA VAL A 50 -24.01 -1.55 -8.01
C VAL A 50 -24.36 -2.56 -9.10
N ILE A 51 -23.35 -3.08 -9.77
CA ILE A 51 -23.47 -4.18 -10.74
C ILE A 51 -22.94 -5.46 -10.11
N LYS A 52 -23.82 -6.43 -9.87
CA LYS A 52 -23.45 -7.78 -9.41
C LYS A 52 -23.03 -8.66 -10.59
N LEU A 53 -21.84 -9.26 -10.50
CA LEU A 53 -21.30 -10.22 -11.45
C LEU A 53 -20.95 -11.53 -10.74
N ARG A 54 -21.20 -12.66 -11.40
CA ARG A 54 -20.66 -13.94 -10.94
C ARG A 54 -19.21 -14.07 -11.38
N ILE A 55 -18.40 -14.71 -10.54
CA ILE A 55 -17.02 -15.06 -10.90
C ILE A 55 -17.00 -15.93 -12.17
N SER A 56 -15.99 -15.74 -13.02
CA SER A 56 -15.75 -16.63 -14.17
C SER A 56 -15.48 -18.07 -13.70
N GLY A 57 -15.99 -19.06 -14.44
CA GLY A 57 -15.69 -20.48 -14.21
C GLY A 57 -14.21 -20.83 -14.40
N GLU A 58 -13.43 -19.98 -15.08
CA GLU A 58 -11.99 -20.15 -15.25
C GLU A 58 -11.19 -19.58 -14.06
N ALA A 59 -11.82 -18.78 -13.20
CA ALA A 59 -11.17 -18.19 -12.05
C ALA A 59 -11.04 -19.22 -10.94
N ARG A 60 -9.80 -19.44 -10.47
CA ARG A 60 -9.50 -20.33 -9.35
C ARG A 60 -9.05 -19.56 -8.12
N SER A 61 -9.33 -20.11 -6.95
CA SER A 61 -8.71 -19.65 -5.71
C SER A 61 -7.19 -19.88 -5.76
N ARG A 62 -6.42 -18.87 -5.35
CA ARG A 62 -4.98 -19.02 -5.11
C ARG A 62 -4.72 -19.35 -3.65
N THR A 63 -3.82 -20.30 -3.40
CA THR A 63 -3.37 -20.66 -2.05
C THR A 63 -2.56 -19.53 -1.43
N ARG A 64 -2.30 -19.63 -0.12
CA ARG A 64 -1.46 -18.66 0.60
C ARG A 64 -0.03 -18.65 0.05
N GLU A 65 0.48 -19.82 -0.30
CA GLU A 65 1.81 -20.04 -0.84
C GLU A 65 1.93 -19.42 -2.23
N GLU A 66 0.93 -19.61 -3.11
CA GLU A 66 0.91 -18.98 -4.42
C GLU A 66 0.85 -17.45 -4.32
N ARG A 67 0.03 -16.90 -3.42
CA ARG A 67 -0.01 -15.45 -3.16
C ARG A 67 1.33 -14.95 -2.64
N LYS A 68 2.00 -15.71 -1.76
CA LYS A 68 3.33 -15.37 -1.26
C LYS A 68 4.35 -15.34 -2.40
N ALA A 69 4.40 -16.38 -3.23
CA ALA A 69 5.31 -16.46 -4.37
C ALA A 69 5.11 -15.31 -5.36
N LEU A 70 3.86 -14.94 -5.67
CA LEU A 70 3.56 -13.80 -6.54
C LEU A 70 4.01 -12.46 -5.94
N ARG A 71 3.88 -12.27 -4.62
CA ARG A 71 4.39 -11.07 -3.95
C ARG A 71 5.91 -11.03 -3.98
N GLU A 72 6.58 -12.17 -3.72
CA GLU A 72 8.03 -12.27 -3.81
C GLU A 72 8.53 -11.97 -5.23
N GLU A 73 7.87 -12.51 -6.26
CA GLU A 73 8.19 -12.21 -7.66
C GLU A 73 8.00 -10.72 -7.97
N ALA A 74 6.91 -10.10 -7.50
CA ALA A 74 6.66 -8.67 -7.69
C ALA A 74 7.75 -7.81 -7.00
N TYR A 75 8.14 -8.14 -5.76
CA TYR A 75 9.22 -7.43 -5.07
C TYR A 75 10.57 -7.64 -5.76
N ASN A 76 10.92 -8.87 -6.15
CA ASN A 76 12.15 -9.16 -6.89
C ASN A 76 12.21 -8.38 -8.21
N LYS A 77 11.07 -8.22 -8.89
CA LYS A 77 10.98 -7.40 -10.09
C LYS A 77 11.18 -5.91 -9.78
N TYR A 78 10.54 -5.39 -8.73
CA TYR A 78 10.66 -4.00 -8.30
C TYR A 78 12.11 -3.65 -7.93
N PHE A 79 12.76 -4.48 -7.12
CA PHE A 79 14.13 -4.28 -6.64
C PHE A 79 15.22 -4.76 -7.61
N ARG A 80 14.88 -5.13 -8.85
CA ARG A 80 15.82 -5.73 -9.80
C ARG A 80 17.01 -4.83 -10.14
N ALA A 81 16.78 -3.52 -10.20
CA ALA A 81 17.77 -2.49 -10.49
C ALA A 81 18.01 -1.59 -9.26
N ALA A 82 17.70 -2.09 -8.06
CA ALA A 82 17.96 -1.36 -6.84
C ALA A 82 19.46 -1.36 -6.51
N GLU A 83 19.89 -0.28 -5.87
CA GLU A 83 21.26 -0.06 -5.41
C GLU A 83 21.22 0.48 -3.98
N ASP A 84 22.34 0.40 -3.27
CA ASP A 84 22.46 0.98 -1.94
C ASP A 84 22.51 2.52 -2.05
N SER A 85 21.52 3.17 -1.45
CA SER A 85 21.44 4.63 -1.30
C SER A 85 21.66 5.00 0.15
N VAL A 86 22.38 6.09 0.40
CA VAL A 86 22.72 6.57 1.75
C VAL A 86 21.80 7.72 2.12
N PHE A 87 21.12 7.59 3.26
CA PHE A 87 20.24 8.60 3.85
C PHE A 87 20.78 9.02 5.22
N GLU A 88 20.45 10.22 5.68
CA GLU A 88 20.71 10.59 7.07
C GLU A 88 19.85 9.75 8.02
N LEU A 89 20.41 9.28 9.13
CA LEU A 89 19.70 8.51 10.14
C LEU A 89 18.50 9.27 10.73
N SER A 90 18.56 10.60 10.74
CA SER A 90 17.50 11.54 11.16
C SER A 90 16.21 11.41 10.33
N THR A 91 16.30 10.87 9.11
CA THR A 91 15.15 10.69 8.19
C THR A 91 14.27 9.50 8.56
N LEU A 92 14.74 8.63 9.46
CA LEU A 92 13.97 7.47 9.91
C LEU A 92 12.93 7.88 10.95
N ALA A 93 11.64 7.65 10.67
CA ALA A 93 10.57 7.95 11.61
C ALA A 93 10.53 7.01 12.84
N TRP A 94 11.16 5.84 12.75
CA TRP A 94 11.47 4.91 13.85
C TRP A 94 12.77 4.17 13.49
N LEU A 95 13.34 3.42 14.43
CA LEU A 95 14.53 2.59 14.17
C LEU A 95 14.12 1.18 13.70
N PRO A 96 14.27 0.84 12.40
CA PRO A 96 13.95 -0.49 11.88
C PRO A 96 15.11 -1.46 12.11
N GLU A 97 14.81 -2.76 12.04
CA GLU A 97 15.84 -3.79 11.93
C GLU A 97 16.34 -3.89 10.48
N GLU A 98 17.59 -4.29 10.28
CA GLU A 98 18.11 -4.60 8.94
C GLU A 98 17.21 -5.63 8.23
N GLY A 99 16.96 -5.44 6.94
CA GLY A 99 16.01 -6.21 6.13
C GLY A 99 14.56 -5.71 6.19
N THR A 100 14.25 -4.69 6.99
CA THR A 100 12.91 -4.09 7.02
C THR A 100 12.60 -3.39 5.69
N ILE A 101 11.45 -3.69 5.09
CA ILE A 101 10.90 -2.92 3.96
C ILE A 101 10.17 -1.70 4.53
N GLY A 102 10.49 -0.52 3.99
CA GLY A 102 9.80 0.74 4.27
C GLY A 102 9.44 1.48 2.99
N GLY A 103 8.51 2.44 3.11
CA GLY A 103 8.24 3.43 2.08
C GLY A 103 9.19 4.61 2.19
N LEU A 104 9.63 5.12 1.05
CA LEU A 104 10.38 6.36 0.90
C LEU A 104 9.38 7.45 0.53
N PHE A 105 9.33 8.52 1.32
CA PHE A 105 8.38 9.62 1.13
C PHE A 105 9.14 10.91 0.83
N ASP A 106 8.60 11.76 -0.04
CA ASP A 106 9.10 13.14 -0.19
C ASP A 106 8.83 13.92 1.11
N ARG A 107 9.58 15.01 1.32
CA ARG A 107 9.49 15.84 2.51
C ARG A 107 8.09 16.43 2.66
N ILE A 108 7.65 16.54 3.90
CA ILE A 108 6.42 17.25 4.27
C ILE A 108 6.49 18.68 3.70
N CYS A 109 5.55 19.05 2.83
CA CYS A 109 5.22 20.45 2.59
C CYS A 109 4.46 20.94 3.83
N GLU A 110 4.98 21.96 4.53
CA GLU A 110 4.22 22.66 5.58
C GLU A 110 2.93 23.21 4.95
N GLY A 111 1.83 22.48 5.13
CA GLY A 111 0.50 22.90 4.71
C GLY A 111 -0.03 23.94 5.69
N ASN A 112 -0.70 24.97 5.18
CA ASN A 112 -1.28 26.07 5.98
C ASN A 112 -2.54 25.64 6.78
N GLY A 113 -2.46 24.54 7.54
CA GLY A 113 -3.39 24.27 8.64
C GLY A 113 -4.86 24.06 8.28
N GLU A 114 -5.20 23.60 7.07
CA GLU A 114 -6.57 23.23 6.71
C GLU A 114 -6.64 21.90 5.96
N GLY A 115 -6.78 20.81 6.71
CA GLY A 115 -7.33 19.53 6.24
C GLY A 115 -6.33 18.44 5.82
N GLU A 116 -6.46 17.28 6.49
CA GLU A 116 -6.02 15.92 6.11
C GLU A 116 -4.52 15.70 5.83
N ASP A 117 -3.88 15.01 6.79
CA ASP A 117 -2.67 14.20 6.62
C ASP A 117 -1.44 14.91 6.02
N GLU A 118 -0.60 15.40 6.94
CA GLU A 118 0.72 15.99 6.72
C GLU A 118 1.76 14.96 6.21
N TYR A 119 1.43 14.22 5.15
CA TYR A 119 2.26 13.17 4.57
C TYR A 119 2.70 13.58 3.16
N GLY A 120 4.01 13.55 2.91
CA GLY A 120 4.54 13.65 1.56
C GLY A 120 4.09 12.46 0.69
N GLU A 121 4.28 12.58 -0.62
CA GLU A 121 3.96 11.50 -1.55
C GLU A 121 5.00 10.37 -1.44
N ILE A 122 4.55 9.11 -1.50
CA ILE A 122 5.45 7.96 -1.54
C ILE A 122 6.19 7.93 -2.88
N GLN A 123 7.51 8.02 -2.83
CA GLN A 123 8.41 7.97 -3.99
C GLN A 123 8.77 6.53 -4.35
N GLY A 124 8.78 5.62 -3.37
CA GLY A 124 9.08 4.22 -3.62
C GLY A 124 9.19 3.39 -2.36
N LEU A 125 9.70 2.17 -2.52
CA LEU A 125 10.05 1.26 -1.44
C LEU A 125 11.56 1.11 -1.30
N GLY A 126 12.02 0.90 -0.09
CA GLY A 126 13.41 0.60 0.23
C GLY A 126 13.53 -0.52 1.27
N ILE A 127 14.60 -1.30 1.19
CA ILE A 127 14.98 -2.27 2.22
C ILE A 127 16.13 -1.68 3.03
N LEU A 128 15.99 -1.58 4.35
CA LEU A 128 17.08 -1.13 5.20
C LEU A 128 18.23 -2.16 5.14
N SER A 129 19.35 -1.79 4.53
CA SER A 129 20.55 -2.64 4.43
C SER A 129 21.38 -2.56 5.71
N LYS A 130 21.59 -1.34 6.24
CA LYS A 130 22.50 -1.10 7.37
C LYS A 130 22.21 0.22 8.09
N LEU A 131 22.44 0.27 9.40
CA LEU A 131 22.51 1.51 10.18
C LEU A 131 23.95 1.78 10.64
N ASP A 132 24.52 2.93 10.27
CA ASP A 132 25.84 3.38 10.70
C ASP A 132 25.71 4.55 11.69
N TYR A 133 25.62 4.20 12.98
CA TYR A 133 25.53 5.18 14.06
C TYR A 133 26.77 6.07 14.20
N GLY A 134 27.94 5.62 13.72
CA GLY A 134 29.17 6.39 13.79
C GLY A 134 29.17 7.56 12.81
N ARG A 135 28.49 7.38 11.66
CA ARG A 135 28.32 8.41 10.63
C ARG A 135 26.96 9.10 10.66
N GLY A 136 26.00 8.56 11.39
CA GLY A 136 24.63 9.04 11.36
C GLY A 136 23.95 8.74 10.02
N GLU A 137 24.26 7.60 9.42
CA GLU A 137 23.81 7.20 8.07
C GLU A 137 22.94 5.94 8.14
N ALA A 138 21.92 5.87 7.30
CA ALA A 138 21.12 4.69 7.01
C ALA A 138 21.35 4.30 5.53
N VAL A 139 21.76 3.06 5.30
CA VAL A 139 21.93 2.51 3.95
C VAL A 139 20.66 1.75 3.59
N VAL A 140 20.05 2.12 2.47
CA VAL A 140 18.78 1.55 2.00
C VAL A 140 18.93 1.06 0.57
N PHE A 141 18.60 -0.20 0.35
CA PHE A 141 18.53 -0.80 -0.98
C PHE A 141 17.22 -0.40 -1.67
N THR A 142 17.30 0.44 -2.69
CA THR A 142 16.13 0.99 -3.39
C THR A 142 16.43 1.30 -4.86
N PRO A 143 15.43 1.25 -5.77
CA PRO A 143 15.60 1.69 -7.15
C PRO A 143 15.98 3.18 -7.27
N GLY A 144 17.00 3.48 -8.09
CA GLY A 144 17.59 4.83 -8.23
C GLY A 144 16.79 5.85 -9.06
N ASP A 145 15.64 5.46 -9.65
CA ASP A 145 14.70 6.38 -10.32
C ASP A 145 13.71 7.04 -9.32
N THR A 146 13.95 6.89 -8.02
CA THR A 146 13.18 7.62 -7.02
C THR A 146 13.63 9.08 -7.05
N ASP A 147 12.73 10.00 -7.41
CA ASP A 147 12.95 11.46 -7.42
C ASP A 147 12.99 12.00 -5.99
N THR A 148 13.74 11.31 -5.13
CA THR A 148 14.04 11.74 -3.79
C THR A 148 15.16 12.76 -3.89
N GLY A 149 14.80 14.05 -3.95
CA GLY A 149 15.72 15.12 -3.59
C GLY A 149 16.30 14.89 -2.18
N ASP A 150 17.28 15.71 -1.78
CA ASP A 150 18.06 15.64 -0.52
C ASP A 150 17.24 15.60 0.82
N GLY A 151 15.92 15.37 0.80
CA GLY A 151 15.01 15.46 1.95
C GLY A 151 14.02 14.30 2.17
N ALA A 152 14.26 13.11 1.63
CA ALA A 152 13.34 11.97 1.78
C ALA A 152 13.21 11.48 3.24
N THR A 153 12.01 11.03 3.63
CA THR A 153 11.72 10.42 4.94
C THR A 153 11.37 8.94 4.76
N ILE A 154 11.90 8.06 5.61
CA ILE A 154 11.66 6.62 5.52
C ILE A 154 10.56 6.23 6.52
N ARG A 155 9.44 5.67 6.01
CA ARG A 155 8.27 5.29 6.82
C ARG A 155 7.78 3.83 6.71
N ARG A 156 7.04 3.30 7.70
CA ARG A 156 6.51 1.92 7.68
C ARG A 156 5.30 1.92 6.76
N ILE A 157 5.18 0.86 5.95
CA ILE A 157 4.02 0.59 5.11
C ILE A 157 3.22 -0.60 5.64
#